data_AF-A0A180FQK9-F1
#
_entry.id   AF-A0A180FQK9-F1
#
_cell.length_a   1.000
_cell.length_b   1.000
_cell.length_c   1.000
_cell.angle_alpha   90.00
_cell.angle_beta   90.00
_cell.angle_gamma   90.00
#
_symmetry.space_group_name_H-M   'P 1'
#
loop_
_entity.id
_entity.type
_entity.pdbx_description
1 polymer ?
#
loop_
_entity_poly.entity_id
_entity_poly.type
_entity_poly.pdbx_seq_one_letter_code
_entity_poly.pdbx_strand_id
1 'polypeptide(L)'
;MADSWCLGSQFWAKNPHVKNYRAEYGILLDMVGAKNAAFFKESMSMRHAAPFVEKVWNAARNLGYGKYFINAPGSAITDDHIYVSGGRGIPCIDIINYDPNTDTGFAPYWHTLNDSMPVIDRETLEAVGQTLLEVIFND
;
A
#
# COMPACT_ATOMS: atom_id res chain seq x y z
N MET A 1 1.58 -12.66 -22.37
CA MET A 1 0.45 -11.72 -22.54
C MET A 1 0.98 -10.33 -22.22
N ALA A 2 0.46 -9.28 -22.85
CA ALA A 2 0.82 -7.91 -22.47
C ALA A 2 0.17 -7.59 -21.12
N ASP A 3 0.90 -6.92 -20.22
CA ASP A 3 0.34 -6.42 -18.96
C ASP A 3 -0.78 -5.41 -19.25
N SER A 4 -1.92 -5.56 -18.57
CA SER A 4 -3.12 -4.73 -18.78
C SER A 4 -3.46 -3.79 -17.62
N TRP A 5 -2.73 -3.89 -16.50
CA TRP A 5 -2.94 -3.10 -15.28
C TRP A 5 -1.74 -2.20 -15.02
N CYS A 6 -1.89 -1.20 -14.15
CA CYS A 6 -0.78 -0.34 -13.72
C CYS A 6 -0.04 0.35 -14.88
N LEU A 7 -0.72 0.62 -16.00
CA LEU A 7 -0.09 1.16 -17.22
C LEU A 7 0.57 2.52 -16.98
N GLY A 8 0.01 3.31 -16.05
CA GLY A 8 0.56 4.60 -15.62
C GLY A 8 1.91 4.47 -14.92
N SER A 9 2.01 3.63 -13.88
CA SER A 9 3.26 3.39 -13.17
C SER A 9 4.30 2.69 -14.05
N GLN A 10 3.88 1.77 -14.92
CA GLN A 10 4.73 1.18 -15.94
C GLN A 10 5.37 2.24 -16.85
N PHE A 11 4.58 3.20 -17.30
CA PHE A 11 5.08 4.29 -18.13
C PHE A 11 6.03 5.19 -17.35
N TRP A 12 5.64 5.60 -16.14
CA TRP A 12 6.46 6.47 -15.29
C TRP A 12 7.80 5.84 -14.90
N ALA A 13 7.83 4.55 -14.56
CA ALA A 13 9.06 3.85 -14.19
C ALA A 13 10.09 3.85 -15.33
N LYS A 14 9.61 3.79 -16.59
CA LYS A 14 10.44 3.88 -17.81
C LYS A 14 10.76 5.34 -18.20
N ASN A 15 9.87 6.27 -17.88
CA ASN A 15 9.93 7.68 -18.28
C ASN A 15 9.73 8.60 -17.06
N PRO A 16 10.68 8.62 -16.11
CA PRO A 16 10.53 9.44 -14.93
C PRO A 16 10.53 10.92 -15.31
N HIS A 17 9.65 11.68 -14.64
CA HIS A 17 9.50 13.13 -14.82
C HIS A 17 10.83 13.92 -14.66
N VAL A 18 11.78 13.39 -13.89
CA VAL A 18 13.16 13.89 -13.77
C VAL A 18 14.13 12.82 -14.21
N LYS A 19 15.11 13.20 -15.05
CA LYS A 19 16.16 12.28 -15.50
C LYS A 19 16.91 11.71 -14.29
N ASN A 20 17.10 10.40 -14.29
CA ASN A 20 17.78 9.69 -13.22
C ASN A 20 17.13 9.82 -11.82
N TYR A 21 15.81 10.12 -11.74
CA TYR A 21 15.06 10.16 -10.48
C TYR A 21 15.37 8.98 -9.52
N ARG A 22 15.65 9.26 -8.25
CA ARG A 22 15.83 8.27 -7.19
C ARG A 22 15.07 8.70 -5.96
N ALA A 23 14.64 7.72 -5.18
CA ALA A 23 14.15 7.88 -3.83
C ALA A 23 14.73 6.73 -2.99
N GLU A 24 14.81 6.92 -1.67
CA GLU A 24 15.26 5.87 -0.76
C GLU A 24 14.24 4.73 -0.70
N TYR A 25 12.96 5.08 -0.63
CA TYR A 25 11.83 4.17 -0.73
C TYR A 25 10.59 4.89 -1.25
N GLY A 26 9.55 4.14 -1.56
CA GLY A 26 8.21 4.61 -1.89
C GLY A 26 7.15 3.93 -1.06
N ILE A 27 6.00 4.60 -0.92
CA ILE A 27 4.80 4.07 -0.27
C ILE A 27 3.62 4.32 -1.21
N LEU A 28 3.01 3.26 -1.71
CA LEU A 28 1.74 3.27 -2.42
C LEU A 28 0.59 3.15 -1.42
N LEU A 29 -0.48 3.90 -1.65
CA LEU A 29 -1.74 3.81 -0.90
C LEU A 29 -2.84 3.41 -1.87
N ASP A 30 -3.40 2.21 -1.70
CA ASP A 30 -4.56 1.75 -2.46
C ASP A 30 -5.71 1.33 -1.53
N MET A 31 -6.92 1.79 -1.82
CA MET A 31 -8.13 1.47 -1.02
C MET A 31 -8.02 1.74 0.51
N VAL A 32 -7.30 2.79 0.93
CA VAL A 32 -7.00 3.08 2.34
C VAL A 32 -8.12 3.78 3.13
N GLY A 33 -9.31 3.94 2.55
CA GLY A 33 -10.36 4.80 3.10
C GLY A 33 -11.53 4.08 3.77
N ALA A 34 -11.69 2.78 3.56
CA ALA A 34 -12.93 2.12 3.96
C ALA A 34 -12.99 1.78 5.45
N LYS A 35 -14.22 1.73 5.97
CA LYS A 35 -14.47 1.29 7.34
C LYS A 35 -13.93 -0.11 7.61
N ASN A 36 -13.26 -0.28 8.75
CA ASN A 36 -12.68 -1.55 9.20
C ASN A 36 -11.69 -2.16 8.18
N ALA A 37 -10.99 -1.34 7.39
CA ALA A 37 -9.94 -1.84 6.53
C ALA A 37 -8.86 -2.58 7.33
N ALA A 38 -8.29 -3.62 6.74
CA ALA A 38 -7.19 -4.39 7.32
C ALA A 38 -6.01 -4.38 6.34
N PHE A 39 -4.90 -3.82 6.80
CA PHE A 39 -3.67 -3.72 6.04
C PHE A 39 -2.72 -4.82 6.51
N PHE A 40 -2.68 -5.93 5.77
CA PHE A 40 -1.70 -6.99 5.98
C PHE A 40 -0.39 -6.66 5.25
N LYS A 41 0.69 -7.34 5.62
CA LYS A 41 2.00 -7.12 4.98
C LYS A 41 2.02 -7.76 3.59
N GLU A 42 1.73 -6.96 2.56
CA GLU A 42 1.68 -7.41 1.15
C GLU A 42 2.99 -8.10 0.73
N SER A 43 2.86 -9.25 0.05
CA SER A 43 3.99 -10.16 -0.16
C SER A 43 5.09 -9.59 -1.05
N MET A 44 4.76 -8.81 -2.09
CA MET A 44 5.75 -8.17 -2.95
C MET A 44 6.48 -7.02 -2.24
N SER A 45 5.77 -6.28 -1.39
CA SER A 45 6.32 -5.26 -0.48
C SER A 45 7.30 -5.89 0.49
N MET A 46 6.95 -7.02 1.11
CA MET A 46 7.88 -7.77 1.97
C MET A 46 9.09 -8.30 1.19
N ARG A 47 8.89 -8.77 -0.04
CA ARG A 47 9.98 -9.29 -0.87
C ARG A 47 11.00 -8.21 -1.27
N HIS A 48 10.52 -7.01 -1.60
CA HIS A 48 11.36 -5.95 -2.20
C HIS A 48 11.69 -4.80 -1.25
N ALA A 49 10.96 -4.66 -0.16
CA ALA A 49 11.01 -3.50 0.73
C ALA A 49 10.72 -3.85 2.22
N ALA A 50 10.99 -5.08 2.66
CA ALA A 50 10.74 -5.54 4.04
C ALA A 50 11.15 -4.56 5.16
N PRO A 51 12.34 -3.94 5.15
CA PRO A 51 12.72 -2.98 6.19
C PRO A 51 11.74 -1.80 6.31
N PHE A 52 11.21 -1.31 5.18
CA PHE A 52 10.26 -0.21 5.14
C PHE A 52 8.85 -0.65 5.52
N VAL A 53 8.46 -1.90 5.21
CA VAL A 53 7.21 -2.47 5.72
C VAL A 53 7.25 -2.54 7.26
N GLU A 54 8.34 -3.06 7.83
CA GLU A 54 8.49 -3.14 9.29
C GLU A 54 8.52 -1.75 9.92
N LYS A 55 9.20 -0.78 9.30
CA LYS A 55 9.22 0.62 9.75
C LYS A 55 7.79 1.17 9.88
N VAL A 56 6.99 1.06 8.82
CA VAL A 56 5.62 1.59 8.79
C VAL A 56 4.71 0.85 9.78
N TRP A 57 4.75 -0.49 9.82
CA TRP A 57 3.91 -1.26 10.74
C TRP A 57 4.28 -1.05 12.21
N ASN A 58 5.56 -0.82 12.52
CA ASN A 58 5.98 -0.49 13.89
C ASN A 58 5.53 0.92 14.28
N ALA A 59 5.63 1.91 13.38
CA ALA A 59 5.10 3.25 13.62
C ALA A 59 3.58 3.21 13.90
N ALA A 60 2.81 2.52 13.06
CA ALA A 60 1.38 2.32 13.27
C ALA A 60 1.06 1.69 14.63
N ARG A 61 1.81 0.65 15.02
CA ARG A 61 1.64 -0.02 16.31
C ARG A 61 1.92 0.92 17.48
N ASN A 62 3.00 1.71 17.40
CA ASN A 62 3.38 2.66 18.45
C ASN A 62 2.33 3.77 18.64
N LEU A 63 1.67 4.17 17.55
CA LEU A 63 0.56 5.13 17.56
C LEU A 63 -0.79 4.52 18.00
N GLY A 64 -0.86 3.20 18.22
CA GLY A 64 -2.10 2.50 18.60
C GLY A 64 -2.98 2.05 17.43
N TYR A 65 -2.52 2.17 16.18
CA TYR A 65 -3.25 1.76 14.96
C TYR A 65 -3.05 0.30 14.56
N GLY A 66 -2.56 -0.55 15.47
CA GLY A 66 -2.36 -1.98 15.22
C GLY A 66 -3.63 -2.76 14.84
N LYS A 67 -4.82 -2.20 15.11
CA LYS A 67 -6.11 -2.77 14.63
C LYS A 67 -6.28 -2.67 13.11
N TYR A 68 -5.64 -1.70 12.46
CA TYR A 68 -5.64 -1.52 11.01
C TYR A 68 -4.40 -2.16 10.37
N PHE A 69 -3.23 -1.92 10.95
CA PHE A 69 -1.95 -2.43 10.45
C PHE A 69 -1.63 -3.80 11.05
N ILE A 70 -2.12 -4.84 10.39
CA ILE A 70 -2.07 -6.22 10.86
C ILE A 70 -0.65 -6.76 10.73
N ASN A 71 -0.04 -7.15 11.84
CA ASN A 71 1.31 -7.75 11.86
C ASN A 71 1.28 -9.23 11.44
N ALA A 72 0.79 -9.49 10.23
CA ALA A 72 0.72 -10.82 9.63
C ALA A 72 0.98 -10.76 8.12
N PRO A 73 1.46 -11.86 7.51
CA PRO A 73 1.64 -11.92 6.06
C PRO A 73 0.32 -11.72 5.30
N GLY A 74 0.36 -10.94 4.23
CA GLY A 74 -0.71 -10.80 3.24
C GLY A 74 -0.42 -11.55 1.93
N SER A 75 -1.32 -11.45 0.97
CA SER A 75 -1.14 -12.04 -0.37
C SER A 75 -0.18 -11.21 -1.24
N ALA A 76 0.25 -11.78 -2.36
CA ALA A 76 0.94 -11.05 -3.41
C ALA A 76 -0.10 -10.36 -4.31
N ILE A 77 -0.01 -9.05 -4.47
CA ILE A 77 -0.95 -8.25 -5.26
C ILE A 77 -0.17 -7.52 -6.34
N THR A 78 -0.63 -7.66 -7.59
CA THR A 78 -0.09 -6.86 -8.70
C THR A 78 -0.61 -5.44 -8.58
N ASP A 79 0.28 -4.51 -8.22
CA ASP A 79 -0.04 -3.09 -8.15
C ASP A 79 1.17 -2.22 -8.58
N ASP A 80 0.99 -0.90 -8.57
CA ASP A 80 1.92 0.10 -9.08
C ASP A 80 3.32 0.02 -8.41
N HIS A 81 3.39 -0.40 -7.15
CA HIS A 81 4.64 -0.53 -6.39
C HIS A 81 5.60 -1.57 -6.99
N ILE A 82 5.09 -2.61 -7.64
CA ILE A 82 5.91 -3.62 -8.33
C ILE A 82 6.69 -2.97 -9.47
N TYR A 83 6.04 -2.09 -10.23
CA TYR A 83 6.66 -1.44 -11.39
C TYR A 83 7.64 -0.34 -10.96
N VAL A 84 7.35 0.37 -9.87
CA VAL A 84 8.31 1.29 -9.24
C VAL A 84 9.55 0.52 -8.76
N SER A 85 9.35 -0.59 -8.03
CA SER A 85 10.43 -1.41 -7.50
C SER A 85 11.27 -2.08 -8.58
N GLY A 86 10.64 -2.82 -9.49
CA GLY A 86 11.33 -3.57 -10.54
C GLY A 86 11.86 -2.67 -11.67
N GLY A 87 11.12 -1.62 -12.05
CA GLY A 87 11.48 -0.73 -13.14
C GLY A 87 12.51 0.33 -12.75
N ARG A 88 12.54 0.75 -11.48
CA ARG A 88 13.41 1.84 -11.01
C ARG A 88 14.41 1.47 -9.93
N GLY A 89 14.26 0.30 -9.31
CA GLY A 89 15.10 -0.13 -8.18
C GLY A 89 14.84 0.68 -6.92
N ILE A 90 13.65 1.29 -6.79
CA ILE A 90 13.23 2.02 -5.58
C ILE A 90 12.38 1.05 -4.76
N PRO A 91 12.83 0.59 -3.57
CA PRO A 91 12.01 -0.23 -2.69
C PRO A 91 10.66 0.46 -2.44
N CYS A 92 9.56 -0.17 -2.84
CA CYS A 92 8.23 0.42 -2.73
C CYS A 92 7.30 -0.54 -2.01
N ILE A 93 6.62 -0.07 -0.98
CA ILE A 93 5.59 -0.84 -0.26
C ILE A 93 4.21 -0.44 -0.74
N ASP A 94 3.25 -1.32 -0.51
CA ASP A 94 1.83 -1.08 -0.73
C ASP A 94 1.03 -1.24 0.57
N ILE A 95 0.26 -0.20 0.91
CA ILE A 95 -0.71 -0.21 1.99
C ILE A 95 -2.08 -0.34 1.33
N ILE A 96 -2.58 -1.57 1.29
CA ILE A 96 -3.80 -1.94 0.57
C ILE A 96 -4.77 -2.71 1.46
N ASN A 97 -6.07 -2.36 1.35
CA ASN A 97 -7.11 -3.07 2.09
C ASN A 97 -7.42 -4.43 1.44
N TYR A 98 -6.77 -5.46 1.95
CA TYR A 98 -6.91 -6.84 1.49
C TYR A 98 -6.76 -7.81 2.67
N ASP A 99 -7.76 -8.66 2.87
CA ASP A 99 -7.74 -9.70 3.91
C ASP A 99 -7.61 -11.09 3.28
N PRO A 100 -6.45 -11.76 3.40
CA PRO A 100 -6.22 -13.09 2.83
C PRO A 100 -7.10 -14.19 3.44
N ASN A 101 -7.84 -13.90 4.52
CA ASN A 101 -8.73 -14.85 5.18
C ASN A 101 -10.17 -14.79 4.64
N THR A 102 -10.43 -14.00 3.59
CA THR A 102 -11.74 -13.87 2.95
C THR A 102 -11.76 -14.50 1.56
N ASP A 103 -12.94 -14.85 1.05
CA ASP A 103 -13.10 -15.57 -0.23
C ASP A 103 -12.53 -14.81 -1.44
N THR A 104 -12.65 -13.48 -1.45
CA THR A 104 -12.20 -12.61 -2.54
C THR A 104 -10.91 -11.87 -2.23
N GLY A 105 -10.49 -11.83 -0.97
CA GLY A 105 -9.37 -11.03 -0.50
C GLY A 105 -9.70 -9.53 -0.39
N PHE A 106 -10.14 -8.92 -1.50
CA PHE A 106 -10.63 -7.55 -1.52
C PHE A 106 -11.99 -7.42 -0.83
N ALA A 107 -12.22 -6.25 -0.24
CA ALA A 107 -13.48 -5.94 0.42
C ALA A 107 -14.67 -5.98 -0.56
N PRO A 108 -15.90 -6.29 -0.10
CA PRO A 108 -17.07 -6.50 -0.97
C PRO A 108 -17.46 -5.33 -1.87
N TYR A 109 -16.99 -4.11 -1.60
CA TYR A 109 -17.26 -2.93 -2.42
C TYR A 109 -16.31 -2.81 -3.62
N TRP A 110 -15.16 -3.51 -3.63
CA TRP A 110 -14.14 -3.43 -4.68
C TRP A 110 -14.71 -3.72 -6.08
N HIS A 111 -14.47 -2.82 -7.02
CA HIS A 111 -15.01 -2.87 -8.39
C HIS A 111 -16.54 -2.99 -8.47
N THR A 112 -17.26 -2.41 -7.51
CA THR A 112 -18.73 -2.35 -7.51
C THR A 112 -19.23 -0.91 -7.44
N LEU A 113 -20.53 -0.71 -7.71
CA LEU A 113 -21.20 0.58 -7.50
C LEU A 113 -21.28 0.99 -6.02
N ASN A 114 -20.96 0.09 -5.09
CA ASN A 114 -20.97 0.38 -3.66
C ASN A 114 -19.67 1.04 -3.18
N ASP A 115 -18.61 1.07 -3.99
CA ASP A 115 -17.42 1.85 -3.71
C ASP A 115 -17.72 3.35 -3.87
N SER A 116 -18.22 3.93 -2.78
CA SER A 116 -18.79 5.28 -2.72
C SER A 116 -18.64 5.86 -1.31
N MET A 117 -18.90 7.15 -1.13
CA MET A 117 -18.68 7.85 0.14
C MET A 117 -19.21 7.14 1.42
N PRO A 118 -20.35 6.42 1.41
CA PRO A 118 -20.81 5.67 2.59
C PRO A 118 -19.86 4.59 3.11
N VAL A 119 -18.95 4.03 2.28
CA VAL A 119 -17.96 3.05 2.76
C VAL A 119 -16.76 3.71 3.43
N ILE A 120 -16.55 5.01 3.20
CA ILE A 120 -15.40 5.76 3.69
C ILE A 120 -15.54 6.07 5.18
N ASP A 121 -14.45 5.86 5.92
CA ASP A 121 -14.37 6.04 7.35
C ASP A 121 -13.19 6.95 7.72
N ARG A 122 -13.48 7.95 8.56
CA ARG A 122 -12.47 8.94 8.97
C ARG A 122 -11.39 8.34 9.86
N GLU A 123 -11.72 7.36 10.70
CA GLU A 123 -10.73 6.73 11.57
C GLU A 123 -9.74 5.89 10.76
N THR A 124 -10.21 5.21 9.71
CA THR A 124 -9.30 4.50 8.78
C THR A 124 -8.34 5.48 8.10
N LEU A 125 -8.87 6.57 7.54
CA LEU A 125 -8.05 7.60 6.89
C LEU A 125 -7.05 8.24 7.86
N GLU A 126 -7.48 8.52 9.10
CA GLU A 126 -6.62 9.04 10.16
C GLU A 126 -5.50 8.06 10.52
N ALA A 127 -5.83 6.77 10.71
CA ALA A 127 -4.84 5.75 11.04
C ALA A 127 -3.73 5.65 9.98
N VAL A 128 -4.11 5.66 8.71
CA VAL A 128 -3.13 5.63 7.60
C VAL A 128 -2.36 6.94 7.53
N GLY A 129 -3.05 8.07 7.51
CA GLY A 129 -2.43 9.39 7.39
C GLY A 129 -1.45 9.69 8.53
N GLN A 130 -1.87 9.47 9.78
CA GLN A 130 -1.04 9.74 10.95
C GLN A 130 0.16 8.81 11.06
N THR A 131 0.00 7.54 10.66
CA THR A 131 1.13 6.60 10.56
C THR A 131 2.17 7.09 9.57
N LEU A 132 1.74 7.56 8.39
CA LEU A 132 2.68 8.03 7.36
C LEU A 132 3.34 9.35 7.76
N LEU A 133 2.60 10.27 8.37
CA LEU A 133 3.18 11.50 8.93
C LEU A 133 4.28 11.18 9.94
N GLU A 134 4.03 10.26 10.87
CA GLU A 134 5.05 9.79 11.82
C GLU A 134 6.29 9.23 11.09
N VAL A 135 6.09 8.39 10.07
CA VAL A 135 7.18 7.75 9.32
C VAL A 135 8.04 8.73 8.53
N ILE A 136 7.44 9.74 7.89
CA ILE A 136 8.15 10.67 7.01
C ILE A 136 8.75 11.87 7.76
N PHE A 137 8.22 12.23 8.94
CA PHE A 137 8.75 13.32 9.75
C PHE A 137 9.82 12.85 10.76
N ASN A 138 9.82 11.57 11.13
CA ASN A 138 10.79 10.96 12.05
C ASN A 138 11.71 9.94 11.35
N ASP A 139 11.95 10.15 10.05
CA ASP A 139 12.92 9.40 9.23
C ASP A 139 14.37 9.79 9.56
#